data_AF-A0AAD4V468-F1
#
_entry.id   AF-A0AAD4V468-F1
#
_cell.length_a   1.000
_cell.length_b   1.000
_cell.length_c   1.000
_cell.angle_alpha   90.00
_cell.angle_beta   90.00
_cell.angle_gamma   90.00
#
_symmetry.space_group_name_H-M   'P 1'
#
loop_
_entity.id
_entity.type
_entity.pdbx_description
1 polymer ?
#
loop_
_entity_poly.entity_id
_entity_poly.type
_entity_poly.pdbx_seq_one_letter_code
_entity_poly.pdbx_strand_id
1 'polypeptide(L)'
;MAGCAAEATLRRVHAAQKDDEMPPIEAIIAPLEAELKLARQEVAKLQDDNRAIDRLTKSKEAALVEADRTVQIAMVKASLVDDLQNKNQELMKQIEICQEENKILDKMHRQKVAEVEMLTQTVRELEEAVLAGGAAANAVRDYQRSSGGDLRTLQFDGANYDFWSIKMETILIAYDLWDVIEVGIQAQPVIEEEEGSGDEGSEAEQVPVEAPTINREDKIKNAKALSLIQGALTDELFPRIRNEKTAKGAWDILRREYRHYYKK
;
A
#
# COMPACT_ATOMS: atom_id res chain seq x y z
N MET A 1 -9.74 -135.91 85.74
CA MET A 1 -8.72 -134.83 85.67
C MET A 1 -8.89 -133.85 84.50
N ALA A 2 -9.58 -134.20 83.40
CA ALA A 2 -9.76 -133.28 82.26
C ALA A 2 -10.73 -132.09 82.52
N GLY A 3 -11.76 -132.27 83.35
CA GLY A 3 -12.74 -131.21 83.66
C GLY A 3 -12.16 -130.00 84.39
N CYS A 4 -11.30 -130.23 85.40
CA CYS A 4 -10.69 -129.14 86.16
C CYS A 4 -9.71 -128.29 85.34
N ALA A 5 -9.01 -128.89 84.36
CA ALA A 5 -8.08 -128.15 83.49
C ALA A 5 -8.82 -127.24 82.50
N ALA A 6 -9.95 -127.71 81.94
CA ALA A 6 -10.81 -126.89 81.09
C ALA A 6 -11.45 -125.74 81.87
N GLU A 7 -11.92 -125.99 83.08
CA GLU A 7 -12.54 -125.00 83.96
C GLU A 7 -11.53 -123.93 84.44
N ALA A 8 -10.29 -124.34 84.76
CA ALA A 8 -9.22 -123.41 85.10
C ALA A 8 -8.74 -122.58 83.89
N THR A 9 -8.93 -123.07 82.68
CA THR A 9 -8.62 -122.32 81.45
C THR A 9 -9.73 -121.34 81.11
N LEU A 10 -11.00 -121.76 81.23
CA LEU A 10 -12.17 -120.86 81.12
C LEU A 10 -12.14 -119.74 82.15
N ARG A 11 -11.81 -120.03 83.42
CA ARG A 11 -11.65 -118.99 84.44
C ARG A 11 -10.51 -118.02 84.14
N ARG A 12 -9.39 -118.48 83.57
CA ARG A 12 -8.28 -117.60 83.17
C ARG A 12 -8.64 -116.74 81.95
N VAL A 13 -9.37 -117.28 80.98
CA VAL A 13 -9.88 -116.50 79.85
C VAL A 13 -10.90 -115.47 80.32
N HIS A 14 -11.83 -115.86 81.21
CA HIS A 14 -12.79 -114.94 81.81
C HIS A 14 -12.13 -113.87 82.70
N ALA A 15 -11.08 -114.22 83.44
CA ALA A 15 -10.32 -113.28 84.25
C ALA A 15 -9.49 -112.32 83.38
N ALA A 16 -8.85 -112.81 82.32
CA ALA A 16 -8.14 -111.99 81.34
C ALA A 16 -9.09 -111.04 80.59
N GLN A 17 -10.32 -111.47 80.28
CA GLN A 17 -11.37 -110.60 79.72
C GLN A 17 -11.91 -109.57 80.72
N LYS A 18 -11.71 -109.76 82.02
CA LYS A 18 -12.16 -108.85 83.07
C LYS A 18 -11.15 -107.73 83.34
N ASP A 19 -9.87 -107.98 83.10
CA ASP A 19 -8.81 -106.98 83.20
C ASP A 19 -8.68 -106.11 81.93
N ASP A 20 -9.18 -106.57 80.78
CA ASP A 20 -9.50 -105.72 79.61
C ASP A 20 -10.90 -105.09 79.76
N GLU A 21 -11.16 -104.43 80.90
CA GLU A 21 -12.42 -103.72 81.13
C GLU A 21 -12.50 -102.54 80.15
N MET A 22 -13.16 -102.78 79.01
CA MET A 22 -13.38 -101.77 77.99
C MET A 22 -14.05 -100.55 78.63
N PRO A 23 -13.49 -99.34 78.49
CA PRO A 23 -14.00 -98.16 79.19
C PRO A 23 -15.47 -97.91 78.83
N PRO A 24 -16.27 -97.32 79.75
CA PRO A 24 -17.65 -96.95 79.47
C PRO A 24 -17.70 -96.10 78.20
N ILE A 25 -18.71 -96.35 77.36
CA ILE A 25 -18.86 -95.68 76.05
C ILE A 25 -18.87 -94.15 76.22
N GLU A 26 -19.40 -93.65 77.34
CA GLU A 26 -19.43 -92.24 77.72
C GLU A 26 -18.02 -91.63 77.85
N ALA A 27 -17.03 -92.39 78.33
CA ALA A 27 -15.65 -91.92 78.46
C ALA A 27 -14.95 -91.73 77.11
N ILE A 28 -15.42 -92.41 76.05
CA ILE A 28 -14.94 -92.24 74.67
C ILE A 28 -15.76 -91.14 73.96
N ILE A 29 -17.07 -91.05 74.23
CA ILE A 29 -17.97 -90.09 73.59
C ILE A 29 -17.72 -88.65 74.07
N ALA A 30 -17.54 -88.42 75.38
CA ALA A 30 -17.47 -87.07 75.93
C ALA A 30 -16.34 -86.18 75.34
N PRO A 31 -15.11 -86.68 75.11
CA PRO A 31 -14.07 -85.91 74.42
C PRO A 31 -14.46 -85.56 72.97
N LEU A 32 -15.06 -86.49 72.23
CA LEU A 32 -15.50 -86.26 70.85
C LEU A 32 -16.63 -85.22 70.79
N GLU A 33 -17.56 -85.23 71.75
CA GLU A 33 -18.60 -84.21 71.88
C GLU A 33 -18.02 -82.82 72.18
N ALA A 34 -16.98 -82.75 73.03
CA ALA A 34 -16.28 -81.51 73.35
C ALA A 34 -15.53 -80.96 72.12
N GLU A 35 -14.82 -81.81 71.38
CA GLU A 35 -14.16 -81.44 70.11
C GLU A 35 -15.17 -80.96 69.07
N LEU A 36 -16.30 -81.66 68.92
CA LEU A 36 -17.38 -81.27 68.01
C LEU A 36 -17.99 -79.92 68.42
N LYS A 37 -18.09 -79.62 69.72
CA LYS A 37 -18.53 -78.32 70.23
C LYS A 37 -17.53 -77.22 69.90
N LEU A 38 -16.23 -77.45 70.08
CA LEU A 38 -15.18 -76.50 69.71
C LEU A 38 -15.15 -76.25 68.19
N ALA A 39 -15.25 -77.30 67.38
CA ALA A 39 -15.33 -77.18 65.93
C ALA A 39 -16.55 -76.35 65.49
N ARG A 40 -17.71 -76.52 66.13
CA ARG A 40 -18.89 -75.67 65.89
C ARG A 40 -18.66 -74.20 66.25
N GLN A 41 -17.96 -73.93 67.34
CA GLN A 41 -17.61 -72.56 67.73
C GLN A 41 -16.65 -71.92 66.72
N GLU A 42 -15.63 -72.66 66.26
CA GLU A 42 -14.70 -72.17 65.25
C GLU A 42 -15.41 -71.89 63.92
N VAL A 43 -16.33 -72.76 63.49
CA VAL A 43 -17.15 -72.51 62.30
C VAL A 43 -17.98 -71.23 62.43
N ALA A 44 -18.57 -70.97 63.60
CA ALA A 44 -19.34 -69.74 63.82
C ALA A 44 -18.44 -68.49 63.74
N LYS A 45 -17.24 -68.55 64.31
CA LYS A 45 -16.26 -67.45 64.22
C LYS A 45 -15.82 -67.19 62.78
N LEU A 46 -15.49 -68.25 62.03
CA LEU A 46 -15.13 -68.14 60.61
C LEU A 46 -16.29 -67.58 59.75
N GLN A 47 -17.54 -67.90 60.08
CA GLN A 47 -18.70 -67.31 59.40
C GLN A 47 -18.81 -65.80 59.65
N ASP A 48 -18.56 -65.34 60.88
CA ASP A 48 -18.57 -63.91 61.19
C ASP A 48 -17.39 -63.17 60.56
N ASP A 49 -16.20 -63.78 60.53
CA ASP A 49 -15.03 -63.25 59.84
C ASP A 49 -15.27 -63.12 58.33
N ASN A 50 -15.86 -64.14 57.68
CA ASN A 50 -16.24 -64.07 56.26
C ASN A 50 -17.20 -62.91 55.98
N ARG A 51 -18.20 -62.71 56.84
CA ARG A 51 -19.13 -61.56 56.71
C ARG A 51 -18.40 -60.22 56.90
N ALA A 52 -17.41 -60.15 57.79
CA ALA A 52 -16.61 -58.95 57.97
C ALA A 52 -15.75 -58.66 56.74
N ILE A 53 -15.13 -59.70 56.15
CA ILE A 53 -14.38 -59.61 54.90
C ILE A 53 -15.29 -59.11 53.77
N ASP A 54 -16.50 -59.65 53.62
CA ASP A 54 -17.44 -59.20 52.58
C ASP A 54 -17.80 -57.71 52.70
N ARG A 55 -18.01 -57.23 53.94
CA ARG A 55 -18.28 -55.80 54.19
C ARG A 55 -17.07 -54.95 53.84
N LEU A 56 -15.86 -55.37 54.23
CA LEU A 56 -14.62 -54.67 53.93
C LEU A 56 -14.35 -54.63 52.42
N THR A 57 -14.59 -55.74 51.71
CA THR A 57 -14.44 -55.82 50.26
C THR A 57 -15.38 -54.83 49.57
N LYS A 58 -16.67 -54.83 49.90
CA LYS A 58 -17.65 -53.87 49.34
C LYS A 58 -17.27 -52.42 49.63
N SER A 59 -16.81 -52.13 50.84
CA SER A 59 -16.37 -50.77 51.22
C SER A 59 -15.13 -50.35 50.44
N LYS A 60 -14.17 -51.24 50.20
CA LYS A 60 -12.96 -50.96 49.41
C LYS A 60 -13.30 -50.75 47.93
N GLU A 61 -14.19 -51.57 47.37
CA GLU A 61 -14.67 -51.40 46.00
C GLU A 61 -15.36 -50.04 45.81
N ALA A 62 -16.22 -49.64 46.75
CA ALA A 62 -16.87 -48.32 46.70
C ALA A 62 -15.86 -47.17 46.77
N ALA A 63 -14.86 -47.26 47.67
CA ALA A 63 -13.80 -46.26 47.77
C ALA A 63 -12.92 -46.19 46.51
N LEU A 64 -12.65 -47.34 45.87
CA LEU A 64 -11.88 -47.40 44.63
C LEU A 64 -12.62 -46.71 43.47
N VAL A 65 -13.94 -46.92 43.36
CA VAL A 65 -14.77 -46.26 42.34
C VAL A 65 -14.79 -44.74 42.53
N GLU A 66 -14.88 -44.25 43.77
CA GLU A 66 -14.84 -42.81 44.03
C GLU A 66 -13.46 -42.19 43.76
N ALA A 67 -12.39 -42.91 44.10
CA ALA A 67 -11.03 -42.49 43.77
C ALA A 67 -10.82 -42.41 42.25
N ASP A 68 -11.29 -43.41 41.51
CA ASP A 68 -11.26 -43.42 40.04
C ASP A 68 -12.03 -42.24 39.45
N ARG A 69 -13.26 -41.96 39.93
CA ARG A 69 -14.01 -40.77 39.52
C ARG A 69 -13.22 -39.47 39.73
N THR A 70 -12.54 -39.36 40.86
CA THR A 70 -11.72 -38.18 41.20
C THR A 70 -10.53 -38.03 40.25
N VAL A 71 -9.83 -39.13 39.95
CA VAL A 71 -8.71 -39.14 39.00
C VAL A 71 -9.18 -38.72 37.61
N GLN A 72 -10.31 -39.23 37.15
CA GLN A 72 -10.84 -38.93 35.81
C GLN A 72 -11.18 -37.44 35.68
N ILE A 73 -11.78 -36.85 36.71
CA ILE A 73 -12.04 -35.40 36.78
C ILE A 73 -10.73 -34.61 36.76
N ALA A 74 -9.72 -35.05 37.51
CA ALA A 74 -8.41 -34.40 37.54
C ALA A 74 -7.70 -34.48 36.18
N MET A 75 -7.79 -35.61 35.46
CA MET A 75 -7.23 -35.79 34.12
C MET A 75 -7.86 -34.83 33.11
N VAL A 76 -9.20 -34.68 33.10
CA VAL A 76 -9.87 -33.73 32.21
C VAL A 76 -9.43 -32.29 32.51
N LYS A 77 -9.30 -31.94 33.80
CA LYS A 77 -8.79 -30.61 34.20
C LYS A 77 -7.35 -30.38 33.77
N ALA A 78 -6.49 -31.39 33.89
CA ALA A 78 -5.09 -31.31 33.46
C ALA A 78 -4.99 -31.05 31.95
N SER A 79 -5.75 -31.78 31.14
CA SER A 79 -5.81 -31.55 29.68
C SER A 79 -6.24 -30.13 29.33
N LEU A 80 -7.24 -29.58 30.03
CA LEU A 80 -7.68 -28.20 29.80
C LEU A 80 -6.60 -27.17 30.16
N VAL A 81 -5.86 -27.41 31.23
CA VAL A 81 -4.74 -26.54 31.62
C VAL A 81 -3.66 -26.54 30.54
N ASP A 82 -3.34 -27.70 29.96
CA ASP A 82 -2.37 -27.82 28.87
C ASP A 82 -2.83 -27.04 27.61
N ASP A 83 -4.12 -27.15 27.24
CA ASP A 83 -4.69 -26.38 26.13
C ASP A 83 -4.62 -24.87 26.36
N LEU A 84 -4.94 -24.42 27.58
CA LEU A 84 -4.84 -23.01 27.95
C LEU A 84 -3.39 -22.51 27.97
N GLN A 85 -2.45 -23.33 28.42
CA GLN A 85 -1.02 -22.99 28.37
C GLN A 85 -0.54 -22.84 26.93
N ASN A 86 -0.91 -23.76 26.04
CA ASN A 86 -0.61 -23.67 24.61
C ASN A 86 -1.20 -22.39 24.00
N LYS A 87 -2.45 -22.06 24.33
CA LYS A 87 -3.10 -20.83 23.85
C LYS A 87 -2.41 -19.57 24.39
N ASN A 88 -2.00 -19.57 25.65
CA ASN A 88 -1.26 -18.45 26.24
C ASN A 88 0.10 -18.24 25.58
N GLN A 89 0.82 -19.32 25.24
CA GLN A 89 2.09 -19.22 24.50
C GLN A 89 1.89 -18.63 23.10
N GLU A 90 0.83 -19.03 22.40
CA GLU A 90 0.48 -18.47 21.09
C GLU A 90 0.14 -16.98 21.18
N LEU A 91 -0.66 -16.58 22.18
CA LEU A 91 -0.98 -15.17 22.41
C LEU A 91 0.26 -14.33 22.73
N MET A 92 1.21 -14.87 23.51
CA MET A 92 2.48 -14.17 23.77
C MET A 92 3.26 -13.91 22.49
N LYS A 93 3.35 -14.90 21.59
CA LYS A 93 4.01 -14.74 20.28
C LYS A 93 3.30 -13.69 19.43
N GLN A 94 1.97 -13.66 19.42
CA GLN A 94 1.20 -12.65 18.69
C GLN A 94 1.46 -11.24 19.24
N ILE A 95 1.54 -11.08 20.55
CA ILE A 95 1.88 -9.79 21.18
C ILE A 95 3.28 -9.34 20.75
N GLU A 96 4.27 -10.24 20.73
CA GLU A 96 5.64 -9.93 20.29
C GLU A 96 5.68 -9.50 18.82
N ILE A 97 4.95 -10.19 17.94
CA ILE A 97 4.83 -9.81 16.53
C ILE A 97 4.22 -8.41 16.40
N CYS A 98 3.08 -8.15 17.06
CA CYS A 98 2.44 -6.84 17.00
C CYS A 98 3.33 -5.71 17.55
N GLN A 99 4.16 -5.98 18.55
CA GLN A 99 5.13 -5.02 19.07
C GLN A 99 6.20 -4.68 18.03
N GLU A 100 6.77 -5.67 17.34
CA GLU A 100 7.78 -5.42 16.31
C GLU A 100 7.17 -4.76 15.06
N GLU A 101 5.94 -5.12 14.68
CA GLU A 101 5.18 -4.43 13.62
C GLU A 101 5.00 -2.95 13.92
N ASN A 102 4.58 -2.60 15.15
CA ASN A 102 4.44 -1.20 15.57
C ASN A 102 5.77 -0.44 15.50
N LYS A 103 6.87 -1.08 15.90
CA LYS A 103 8.21 -0.48 15.85
C LYS A 103 8.68 -0.23 14.42
N ILE A 104 8.40 -1.15 13.50
CA ILE A 104 8.67 -0.96 12.06
C ILE A 104 7.82 0.20 11.53
N LEU A 105 6.54 0.23 11.89
CA LEU A 105 5.61 1.28 11.48
C LEU A 105 6.05 2.65 12.00
N ASP A 106 6.50 2.77 13.25
CA ASP A 106 7.04 4.00 13.82
C ASP A 106 8.30 4.48 13.08
N LYS A 107 9.22 3.55 12.76
CA LYS A 107 10.43 3.87 12.01
C LYS A 107 10.09 4.40 10.61
N MET A 108 9.14 3.76 9.92
CA MET A 108 8.65 4.21 8.62
C MET A 108 7.98 5.58 8.70
N HIS A 109 7.10 5.81 9.67
CA HIS A 109 6.45 7.11 9.85
C HIS A 109 7.48 8.22 10.09
N ARG A 110 8.48 7.97 10.95
CA ARG A 110 9.56 8.92 11.20
C ARG A 110 10.36 9.25 9.94
N GLN A 111 10.64 8.26 9.10
CA GLN A 111 11.30 8.48 7.80
C GLN A 111 10.46 9.33 6.86
N LYS A 112 9.16 9.02 6.73
CA LYS A 112 8.25 9.81 5.89
C LYS A 112 8.11 11.25 6.37
N VAL A 113 8.05 11.49 7.68
CA VAL A 113 8.03 12.84 8.25
C VAL A 113 9.31 13.60 7.89
N ALA A 114 10.48 12.97 8.03
CA ALA A 114 11.75 13.60 7.66
C ALA A 114 11.81 13.94 6.15
N GLU A 115 11.30 13.06 5.28
CA GLU A 115 11.21 13.33 3.84
C GLU A 115 10.27 14.51 3.54
N VAL A 116 9.11 14.56 4.18
CA VAL A 116 8.16 15.69 4.06
C VAL A 116 8.80 17.00 4.53
N GLU A 117 9.56 16.99 5.62
CA GLU A 117 10.29 18.17 6.11
C GLU A 117 11.34 18.65 5.11
N MET A 118 12.11 17.75 4.51
CA MET A 118 13.10 18.07 3.47
C MET A 118 12.46 18.67 2.22
N LEU A 119 11.35 18.09 1.76
CA LEU A 119 10.59 18.63 0.63
C LEU A 119 10.00 20.00 0.96
N THR A 120 9.48 20.18 2.17
CA THR A 120 8.95 21.47 2.64
C THR A 120 10.04 22.54 2.65
N GLN A 121 11.25 22.19 3.08
CA GLN A 121 12.41 23.08 3.04
C GLN A 121 12.78 23.47 1.60
N THR A 122 12.83 22.49 0.71
CA THR A 122 13.16 22.70 -0.71
C THR A 122 12.13 23.61 -1.40
N VAL A 123 10.84 23.43 -1.11
CA VAL A 123 9.77 24.30 -1.63
C VAL A 123 9.97 25.74 -1.17
N ARG A 124 10.28 25.96 0.12
CA ARG A 124 10.54 27.30 0.65
C ARG A 124 11.72 27.99 -0.05
N GLU A 125 12.82 27.27 -0.27
CA GLU A 125 13.99 27.79 -0.98
C GLU A 125 13.67 28.18 -2.43
N LEU A 126 12.85 27.38 -3.12
CA LEU A 126 12.38 27.70 -4.47
C LEU A 126 11.46 28.92 -4.48
N GLU A 127 10.55 29.06 -3.50
CA GLU A 127 9.71 30.25 -3.36
C GLU A 127 10.54 31.52 -3.17
N GLU A 128 11.56 31.48 -2.30
CA GLU A 128 12.50 32.58 -2.09
C GLU A 128 13.28 32.92 -3.36
N ALA A 129 13.76 31.91 -4.09
CA ALA A 129 14.46 32.11 -5.37
C ALA A 129 13.56 32.73 -6.44
N VAL A 130 12.29 32.33 -6.51
CA VAL A 130 11.31 32.91 -7.44
C VAL A 130 11.02 34.37 -7.08
N LEU A 131 10.84 34.69 -5.79
CA LEU A 131 10.66 36.07 -5.33
C LEU A 131 11.87 36.94 -5.68
N ALA A 132 13.08 36.43 -5.45
CA ALA A 132 14.32 37.11 -5.81
C ALA A 132 14.45 37.30 -7.33
N GLY A 133 14.11 36.28 -8.12
CA GLY A 133 14.07 36.35 -9.58
C GLY A 133 13.07 37.38 -10.10
N GLY A 134 11.89 37.47 -9.48
CA GLY A 134 10.89 38.50 -9.77
C GLY A 134 11.40 39.92 -9.49
N ALA A 135 12.09 40.12 -8.36
CA ALA A 135 12.72 41.40 -8.02
C ALA A 135 13.82 41.77 -9.03
N ALA A 136 14.68 40.82 -9.40
CA ALA A 136 15.72 41.03 -10.42
C ALA A 136 15.12 41.36 -11.79
N ALA A 137 14.09 40.64 -12.23
CA ALA A 137 13.39 40.90 -13.48
C ALA A 137 12.74 42.30 -13.51
N ASN A 138 12.19 42.74 -12.38
CA ASN A 138 11.66 44.11 -12.25
C ASN A 138 12.78 45.15 -12.38
N ALA A 139 13.90 44.97 -11.69
CA ALA A 139 15.05 45.87 -11.79
C ALA A 139 15.60 45.98 -13.23
N VAL A 140 15.66 44.86 -13.97
CA VAL A 140 16.06 44.84 -15.38
C VAL A 140 15.08 45.63 -16.24
N ARG A 141 13.76 45.44 -16.03
CA ARG A 141 12.72 46.16 -16.79
C ARG A 141 12.79 47.67 -16.54
N ASP A 142 13.05 48.08 -15.30
CA ASP A 142 13.18 49.49 -14.93
C ASP A 142 14.44 50.12 -15.55
N TYR A 143 15.58 49.42 -15.56
CA TYR A 143 16.78 49.88 -16.25
C TYR A 143 16.56 49.97 -17.77
N GLN A 144 15.89 48.99 -18.39
CA GLN A 144 15.54 49.04 -19.81
C GLN A 144 14.60 50.20 -20.13
N ARG A 145 13.68 50.57 -19.24
CA ARG A 145 12.83 51.75 -19.39
C ARG A 145 13.63 53.05 -19.29
N SER A 146 14.70 53.09 -18.47
CA SER A 146 15.54 54.26 -18.27
C SER A 146 16.68 54.40 -19.30
N SER A 147 17.19 53.28 -19.82
CA SER A 147 18.34 53.22 -20.74
C SER A 147 17.95 52.92 -22.19
N GLY A 148 16.75 52.37 -22.41
CA GLY A 148 16.14 52.27 -23.73
C GLY A 148 15.56 53.62 -24.12
N GLY A 149 16.42 54.53 -24.58
CA GLY A 149 15.97 55.68 -25.35
C GLY A 149 15.05 55.20 -26.48
N ASP A 150 13.81 55.66 -26.42
CA ASP A 150 12.73 55.53 -27.40
C ASP A 150 13.13 54.96 -28.78
N LEU A 151 12.86 53.67 -29.01
CA LEU A 151 12.60 53.16 -30.38
C LEU A 151 11.37 53.87 -31.00
N ARG A 152 10.57 54.54 -30.16
CA ARG A 152 9.45 55.43 -30.48
C ARG A 152 9.84 56.68 -31.28
N THR A 153 11.13 56.97 -31.48
CA THR A 153 11.62 58.12 -32.25
C THR A 153 12.26 57.77 -33.59
N LEU A 154 11.99 56.57 -34.14
CA LEU A 154 12.28 56.26 -35.56
C LEU A 154 11.20 56.82 -36.50
N GLN A 155 10.70 58.01 -36.19
CA GLN A 155 9.69 58.67 -36.98
C GLN A 155 10.34 59.32 -38.21
N PHE A 156 9.86 58.96 -39.39
CA PHE A 156 10.23 59.51 -40.69
C PHE A 156 9.25 60.62 -41.05
N ASP A 157 9.77 61.83 -41.17
CA ASP A 157 9.05 63.05 -41.51
C ASP A 157 9.30 63.51 -42.96
N GLY A 158 10.06 62.72 -43.73
CA GLY A 158 10.35 62.97 -45.15
C GLY A 158 11.75 63.52 -45.36
N ALA A 159 12.47 63.88 -44.30
CA ALA A 159 13.86 64.29 -44.35
C ALA A 159 14.82 63.10 -44.09
N ASN A 160 16.02 63.21 -44.68
CA ASN A 160 17.13 62.30 -44.41
C ASN A 160 16.81 60.80 -44.62
N TYR A 161 16.10 60.50 -45.71
CA TYR A 161 15.69 59.14 -46.08
C TYR A 161 16.85 58.14 -46.05
N ASP A 162 18.04 58.54 -46.48
CA ASP A 162 19.22 57.65 -46.48
C ASP A 162 19.57 57.17 -45.05
N PHE A 163 19.49 58.05 -44.06
CA PHE A 163 19.76 57.68 -42.67
C PHE A 163 18.62 56.87 -42.06
N TRP A 164 17.37 57.26 -42.32
CA TRP A 164 16.20 56.54 -41.84
C TRP A 164 16.15 55.12 -42.44
N SER A 165 16.37 54.98 -43.75
CA SER A 165 16.33 53.70 -44.45
C SER A 165 17.40 52.74 -43.92
N ILE A 166 18.63 53.19 -43.66
CA ILE A 166 19.68 52.35 -43.04
C ILE A 166 19.23 51.81 -41.67
N LYS A 167 18.66 52.67 -40.82
CA LYS A 167 18.17 52.25 -39.50
C LYS A 167 16.99 51.30 -39.61
N MET A 168 16.05 51.59 -40.51
CA MET A 168 14.86 50.80 -40.73
C MET A 168 15.20 49.42 -41.32
N GLU A 169 16.14 49.37 -42.26
CA GLU A 169 16.71 48.14 -42.82
C GLU A 169 17.38 47.30 -41.73
N THR A 170 18.19 47.91 -40.87
CA THR A 170 18.83 47.22 -39.73
C THR A 170 17.79 46.57 -38.81
N ILE A 171 16.68 47.26 -38.54
CA ILE A 171 15.57 46.73 -37.72
C ILE A 171 14.91 45.55 -38.43
N LEU A 172 14.59 45.69 -39.70
CA LEU A 172 13.95 44.63 -40.48
C LEU A 172 14.84 43.39 -40.60
N ILE A 173 16.15 43.55 -40.73
CA ILE A 173 17.12 42.44 -40.68
C ILE A 173 17.13 41.79 -39.29
N ALA A 174 17.17 42.58 -38.22
CA ALA A 174 17.20 42.06 -36.85
C ALA A 174 15.95 41.24 -36.48
N TYR A 175 14.80 41.54 -37.09
CA TYR A 175 13.55 40.80 -36.91
C TYR A 175 13.33 39.68 -37.94
N ASP A 176 14.29 39.41 -38.83
CA ASP A 176 14.17 38.43 -39.93
C ASP A 176 12.98 38.72 -40.87
N LEU A 177 12.84 40.00 -41.24
CA LEU A 177 11.74 40.54 -42.07
C LEU A 177 12.22 41.19 -43.39
N TRP A 178 13.52 41.20 -43.67
CA TRP A 178 14.07 41.86 -44.85
C TRP A 178 13.82 41.07 -46.15
N ASP A 179 13.75 39.75 -46.04
CA ASP A 179 13.46 38.79 -47.11
C ASP A 179 12.20 39.15 -47.92
N VAL A 180 11.11 39.52 -47.24
CA VAL A 180 9.83 39.89 -47.88
C VAL A 180 9.88 41.25 -48.60
N ILE A 181 10.85 42.12 -48.29
CA ILE A 181 11.07 43.41 -48.96
C ILE A 181 12.02 43.24 -50.15
N GLU A 182 13.07 42.43 -50.00
CA GLU A 182 14.04 42.16 -51.05
C GLU A 182 13.41 41.35 -52.19
N VAL A 183 12.82 40.20 -51.87
CA VAL A 183 12.24 39.26 -52.85
C VAL A 183 10.87 39.76 -53.33
N GLY A 184 10.01 40.18 -52.40
CA GLY A 184 8.66 40.66 -52.69
C GLY A 184 7.62 39.56 -52.79
N ILE A 185 6.40 39.86 -52.34
CA ILE A 185 5.24 38.97 -52.45
C ILE A 185 4.36 39.47 -53.60
N GLN A 186 4.04 38.59 -54.57
CA GLN A 186 3.10 38.96 -55.63
C GLN A 186 1.69 39.09 -55.05
N ALA A 187 1.10 40.29 -55.13
CA ALA A 187 -0.29 40.52 -54.76
C ALA A 187 -1.21 39.93 -55.84
N GLN A 188 -2.03 38.94 -55.49
CA GLN A 188 -3.20 38.58 -56.31
C GLN A 188 -4.31 39.64 -56.15
N PRO A 189 -5.11 39.90 -57.20
CA PRO A 189 -6.30 40.71 -57.07
C PRO A 189 -7.28 40.00 -56.14
N VAL A 190 -7.78 40.75 -55.16
CA VAL A 190 -8.81 40.30 -54.23
C VAL A 190 -10.09 40.06 -55.05
N ILE A 191 -10.55 38.81 -55.13
CA ILE A 191 -11.97 38.55 -55.38
C ILE A 191 -12.66 38.94 -54.08
N GLU A 192 -13.45 40.01 -54.14
CA GLU A 192 -14.41 40.35 -53.09
C GLU A 192 -15.47 39.26 -53.09
N GLU A 193 -15.41 38.33 -52.13
CA GLU A 193 -16.53 37.44 -51.86
C GLU A 193 -17.31 38.01 -50.68
N GLU A 194 -18.50 38.51 -51.05
CA GLU A 194 -19.57 38.92 -50.16
C GLU A 194 -19.94 37.79 -49.18
N GLU A 195 -20.39 38.21 -48.00
CA GLU A 195 -21.04 37.36 -47.02
C GLU A 195 -22.22 36.61 -47.66
N GLY A 196 -22.13 35.28 -47.69
CA GLY A 196 -23.18 34.41 -48.20
C GLY A 196 -23.26 33.12 -47.38
N SER A 197 -24.36 32.98 -46.63
CA SER A 197 -24.77 31.81 -45.88
C SER A 197 -24.91 30.53 -46.73
N GLY A 198 -24.68 29.36 -46.11
CA GLY A 198 -25.36 28.11 -46.49
C GLY A 198 -24.46 26.89 -46.74
N ASP A 199 -24.31 26.06 -45.72
CA ASP A 199 -24.65 24.63 -45.65
C ASP A 199 -24.17 23.57 -46.68
N GLU A 200 -23.80 22.42 -46.10
CA GLU A 200 -23.54 21.03 -46.56
C GLU A 200 -22.55 20.67 -47.70
N GLY A 201 -21.67 19.70 -47.39
CA GLY A 201 -21.65 18.43 -48.14
C GLY A 201 -20.43 18.06 -49.01
N SER A 202 -19.56 17.22 -48.42
CA SER A 202 -18.89 16.05 -49.04
C SER A 202 -17.71 16.18 -50.02
N GLU A 203 -16.78 15.25 -49.81
CA GLU A 203 -15.50 14.97 -50.48
C GLU A 203 -15.64 14.53 -51.95
N ALA A 204 -14.75 15.02 -52.82
CA ALA A 204 -14.14 14.24 -53.89
C ALA A 204 -12.86 14.91 -54.39
N GLU A 205 -11.76 14.18 -54.26
CA GLU A 205 -10.37 14.51 -54.58
C GLU A 205 -10.08 14.40 -56.08
N GLN A 206 -9.58 15.47 -56.72
CA GLN A 206 -8.75 15.43 -57.94
C GLN A 206 -7.71 16.57 -57.94
N VAL A 207 -6.44 16.23 -58.16
CA VAL A 207 -5.20 17.06 -58.19
C VAL A 207 -4.61 16.98 -59.62
N PRO A 208 -3.73 17.87 -60.17
CA PRO A 208 -3.20 19.19 -59.78
C PRO A 208 -3.28 20.27 -60.90
N VAL A 209 -3.39 21.55 -60.55
CA VAL A 209 -2.82 22.65 -61.37
C VAL A 209 -2.07 23.59 -60.43
N GLU A 210 -0.75 23.60 -60.55
CA GLU A 210 0.19 24.40 -59.75
C GLU A 210 -0.05 25.90 -59.99
N ALA A 211 -0.79 26.55 -59.08
CA ALA A 211 -0.69 27.98 -58.84
C ALA A 211 0.32 28.20 -57.69
N PRO A 212 1.27 29.15 -57.78
CA PRO A 212 2.28 29.35 -56.75
C PRO A 212 1.60 29.73 -55.42
N THR A 213 1.58 28.81 -54.47
CA THR A 213 1.04 29.01 -53.13
C THR A 213 2.02 29.86 -52.33
N ILE A 214 1.70 31.15 -52.16
CA ILE A 214 2.44 32.04 -51.27
C ILE A 214 2.37 31.47 -49.85
N ASN A 215 3.52 31.22 -49.21
CA ASN A 215 3.63 30.65 -47.88
C ASN A 215 2.90 31.52 -46.84
N ARG A 216 2.16 30.89 -45.91
CA ARG A 216 1.47 31.58 -44.80
C ARG A 216 2.44 32.39 -43.94
N GLU A 217 3.67 31.90 -43.79
CA GLU A 217 4.75 32.56 -43.06
C GLU A 217 5.14 33.89 -43.70
N ASP A 218 5.29 33.93 -45.03
CA ASP A 218 5.63 35.15 -45.77
C ASP A 218 4.55 36.22 -45.62
N LYS A 219 3.27 35.82 -45.58
CA LYS A 219 2.15 36.76 -45.31
C LYS A 219 2.27 37.40 -43.93
N ILE A 220 2.65 36.63 -42.92
CA ILE A 220 2.85 37.13 -41.55
C ILE A 220 4.08 38.03 -41.48
N LYS A 221 5.20 37.62 -42.09
CA LYS A 221 6.42 38.44 -42.18
C LYS A 221 6.15 39.76 -42.90
N ASN A 222 5.45 39.73 -44.03
CA ASN A 222 5.04 40.92 -44.76
C ASN A 222 4.14 41.84 -43.93
N ALA A 223 3.16 41.30 -43.20
CA ALA A 223 2.30 42.11 -42.35
C ALA A 223 3.10 42.80 -41.22
N LYS A 224 4.03 42.09 -40.58
CA LYS A 224 4.93 42.64 -39.54
C LYS A 224 5.87 43.71 -40.10
N ALA A 225 6.47 43.45 -41.26
CA ALA A 225 7.36 44.39 -41.93
C ALA A 225 6.59 45.67 -42.33
N LEU A 226 5.39 45.52 -42.89
CA LEU A 226 4.53 46.64 -43.28
C LEU A 226 4.10 47.44 -42.05
N SER A 227 3.74 46.80 -40.93
CA SER A 227 3.36 47.51 -39.72
C SER A 227 4.51 48.31 -39.11
N LEU A 228 5.74 47.78 -39.19
CA LEU A 228 6.94 48.51 -38.75
C LEU A 228 7.20 49.74 -39.63
N ILE A 229 7.11 49.59 -40.95
CA ILE A 229 7.27 50.71 -41.90
C ILE A 229 6.19 51.77 -41.66
N GLN A 230 4.93 51.38 -41.55
CA GLN A 230 3.81 52.30 -41.31
C GLN A 230 3.93 53.02 -39.96
N GLY A 231 4.28 52.31 -38.90
CA GLY A 231 4.46 52.88 -37.56
C GLY A 231 5.66 53.82 -37.45
N ALA A 232 6.59 53.75 -38.41
CA ALA A 232 7.73 54.65 -38.52
C ALA A 232 7.43 55.90 -39.35
N LEU A 233 6.24 56.08 -39.93
CA LEU A 233 5.89 57.29 -40.69
C LEU A 233 5.18 58.32 -39.81
N THR A 234 5.35 59.61 -40.10
CA THR A 234 4.41 60.64 -39.62
C THR A 234 3.05 60.48 -40.30
N ASP A 235 1.99 60.98 -39.66
CA ASP A 235 0.63 61.00 -40.21
C ASP A 235 0.55 61.75 -41.56
N GLU A 236 1.47 62.68 -41.81
CA GLU A 236 1.58 63.43 -43.07
C GLU A 236 2.06 62.58 -44.25
N LEU A 237 2.88 61.55 -43.97
CA LEU A 237 3.47 60.66 -44.99
C LEU A 237 2.67 59.39 -45.21
N PHE A 238 1.91 58.93 -44.21
CA PHE A 238 1.10 57.72 -44.30
C PHE A 238 0.20 57.65 -45.56
N PRO A 239 -0.46 58.75 -46.03
CA PRO A 239 -1.25 58.73 -47.25
C PRO A 239 -0.51 58.29 -48.51
N ARG A 240 0.83 58.32 -48.54
CA ARG A 240 1.65 57.90 -49.69
C ARG A 240 1.68 56.39 -49.87
N ILE A 241 1.65 55.64 -48.77
CA ILE A 241 1.72 54.18 -48.79
C ILE A 241 0.41 53.51 -48.36
N ARG A 242 -0.64 54.28 -48.05
CA ARG A 242 -1.91 53.76 -47.48
C ARG A 242 -2.59 52.66 -48.30
N ASN A 243 -2.37 52.64 -49.62
CA ASN A 243 -2.97 51.69 -50.54
C ASN A 243 -2.06 50.47 -50.79
N GLU A 244 -0.85 50.47 -50.26
CA GLU A 244 0.10 49.38 -50.42
C GLU A 244 -0.23 48.24 -49.45
N LYS A 245 -0.40 47.04 -50.02
CA LYS A 245 -0.67 45.80 -49.27
C LYS A 245 0.59 45.00 -48.95
N THR A 246 1.74 45.42 -49.47
CA THR A 246 3.01 44.73 -49.29
C THR A 246 4.05 45.66 -48.68
N ALA A 247 4.89 45.11 -47.80
CA ALA A 247 6.02 45.82 -47.20
C ALA A 247 6.99 46.30 -48.28
N LYS A 248 7.21 45.49 -49.32
CA LYS A 248 8.01 45.87 -50.49
C LYS A 248 7.42 47.07 -51.23
N GLY A 249 6.12 47.04 -51.53
CA GLY A 249 5.45 48.15 -52.21
C GLY A 249 5.56 49.46 -51.43
N ALA A 250 5.30 49.42 -50.13
CA ALA A 250 5.48 50.58 -49.25
C ALA A 250 6.94 51.08 -49.23
N TRP A 251 7.91 50.17 -49.11
CA TRP A 251 9.32 50.49 -49.10
C TRP A 251 9.80 51.10 -50.42
N ASP A 252 9.37 50.56 -51.55
CA ASP A 252 9.73 51.03 -52.89
C ASP A 252 9.13 52.40 -53.22
N ILE A 253 7.92 52.71 -52.74
CA ILE A 253 7.33 54.06 -52.84
C ILE A 253 8.20 55.06 -52.07
N LEU A 254 8.50 54.78 -50.80
CA LEU A 254 9.30 55.68 -49.97
C LEU A 254 10.70 55.87 -50.58
N ARG A 255 11.31 54.79 -51.07
CA ARG A 255 12.59 54.82 -51.77
C ARG A 255 12.54 55.66 -53.04
N ARG A 256 11.47 55.56 -53.83
CA ARG A 256 11.34 56.31 -55.07
C ARG A 256 11.17 57.81 -54.81
N GLU A 257 10.29 58.16 -53.87
CA GLU A 257 9.92 59.55 -53.60
C GLU A 257 11.00 60.31 -52.81
N TYR A 258 11.70 59.67 -51.88
CA TYR A 258 12.55 60.38 -50.91
C TYR A 258 14.06 60.14 -51.05
N ARG A 259 14.51 59.14 -51.83
CA ARG A 259 15.95 58.89 -52.07
C ARG A 259 16.64 59.96 -52.91
N HIS A 260 15.88 60.83 -53.58
CA HIS A 260 16.42 61.83 -54.51
C HIS A 260 16.54 63.25 -53.93
N TYR A 261 16.33 63.44 -52.63
CA TYR A 261 16.35 64.76 -52.00
C TYR A 261 17.75 65.34 -51.69
N TYR A 262 18.81 64.82 -52.32
CA TYR A 262 20.10 65.52 -52.42
C TYR A 262 20.47 65.80 -53.88
N LYS A 263 19.79 66.79 -54.46
CA LYS A 263 20.38 67.66 -55.48
C LYS A 263 20.17 69.11 -55.06
N LYS A 264 21.15 69.66 -54.36
CA LYS A 264 21.63 71.04 -54.50
C LYS A 264 23.09 71.09 -54.07
#